data_AF-A0A972WFX8-F1
#
_entry.id   AF-A0A972WFX8-F1
#
_cell.length_a   1.000
_cell.length_b   1.000
_cell.length_c   1.000
_cell.angle_alpha   90.00
_cell.angle_beta   90.00
_cell.angle_gamma   90.00
#
_symmetry.space_group_name_H-M   'P 1'
#
loop_
_entity.id
_entity.type
_entity.pdbx_description
1 polymer ?
#
loop_
_entity_poly.entity_id
_entity_poly.type
_entity_poly.pdbx_seq_one_letter_code
_entity_poly.pdbx_strand_id
1 'polypeptide(L)'
;MALGVNVVAQLVVPSDEVPNKFSLSSNPEITLDLLPKLEAKQRLGPAVAMVGQVNNHLPYMFGDSELNADRFDFILDSSDCQFPPFGLLNRRVTRADYATGMHVASLIPDGGTLQLGIGSLSDAVAHCLCLRHDSPDVFSAVLDQLPGGTRSATRKLLPAETMPFEKGLYASTELLSDALLKLFQHGLIKRPADDEDDTLIHAGFFVGSKGFYEALKQMPRERRRLINMTRISFVNTLFGDEDRKRRQRQHARLINETMMATLLGEAVSDTLNDGRVVSGVGGQFDFVSMAFSLDDAHSILMLRASRTKRGIAQSNIRWSCGSVTVPRHHRDIYATEYGIAATRGRTDMQVIDAMLRISDSTFQPALTARAKGARKLPADYALPGDATNNSPQALREVFESADLKGYFPDYPLGTVLSAEEQQLIPALEWLQSNTARTSSKLRALFSAMTTTGLPNNDAAIDRLGLSNPSGLGKRVLRRLIRYALTRTE
;
A
#
# COMPACT_ATOMS: atom_id res chain seq x y z
N MET A 1 4.72 16.75 -23.59
CA MET A 1 5.39 15.43 -23.47
C MET A 1 6.37 15.10 -24.59
N ALA A 2 6.39 15.76 -25.75
CA ALA A 2 7.54 15.68 -26.66
C ALA A 2 8.56 16.80 -26.36
N LEU A 3 9.04 16.86 -25.10
CA LEU A 3 10.08 17.79 -24.62
C LEU A 3 11.47 17.44 -25.18
N GLY A 4 11.58 17.22 -26.49
CA GLY A 4 12.83 16.79 -27.14
C GLY A 4 13.13 15.30 -27.05
N VAL A 5 12.18 14.45 -26.64
CA VAL A 5 12.33 12.98 -26.72
C VAL A 5 12.65 12.59 -28.16
N ASN A 6 13.75 11.86 -28.34
CA ASN A 6 14.28 11.35 -29.60
C ASN A 6 14.48 9.83 -29.61
N VAL A 7 14.45 9.17 -28.45
CA VAL A 7 14.50 7.72 -28.29
C VAL A 7 13.54 7.29 -27.19
N VAL A 8 12.80 6.21 -27.42
CA VAL A 8 12.02 5.47 -26.41
C VAL A 8 12.57 4.06 -26.37
N ALA A 9 13.03 3.62 -25.19
CA ALA A 9 13.52 2.25 -24.98
C ALA A 9 12.57 1.53 -24.03
N GLN A 10 12.13 0.33 -24.41
CA GLN A 10 11.08 -0.41 -23.71
C GLN A 10 11.43 -1.90 -23.66
N LEU A 11 11.32 -2.49 -22.46
CA LEU A 11 11.38 -3.95 -22.32
C LEU A 11 10.11 -4.56 -22.92
N VAL A 12 10.28 -5.64 -23.67
CA VAL A 12 9.19 -6.35 -24.34
C VAL A 12 9.33 -7.86 -24.17
N VAL A 13 8.22 -8.56 -24.35
CA VAL A 13 8.14 -10.02 -24.33
C VAL A 13 7.56 -10.48 -25.67
N PRO A 14 8.24 -11.36 -26.44
CA PRO A 14 7.70 -11.90 -27.68
C PRO A 14 6.50 -12.81 -27.40
N SER A 15 5.57 -12.89 -28.36
CA SER A 15 4.46 -13.85 -28.30
C SER A 15 4.93 -15.24 -28.73
N ASP A 16 4.53 -16.25 -27.97
CA ASP A 16 4.75 -17.66 -28.33
C ASP A 16 3.80 -18.16 -29.44
N GLU A 17 2.70 -17.44 -29.71
CA GLU A 17 1.65 -17.88 -30.65
C GLU A 17 1.60 -17.06 -31.94
N VAL A 18 1.83 -15.74 -31.84
CA VAL A 18 1.68 -14.82 -32.97
C VAL A 18 3.06 -14.29 -33.36
N PRO A 19 3.60 -14.71 -34.52
CA PRO A 19 4.88 -14.19 -35.00
C PRO A 19 4.86 -12.67 -35.10
N ASN A 20 5.98 -12.02 -34.79
CA ASN A 20 6.13 -10.56 -34.86
C ASN A 20 5.18 -9.77 -33.95
N LYS A 21 4.68 -10.39 -32.87
CA LYS A 21 3.88 -9.73 -31.84
C LYS A 21 4.65 -9.67 -30.53
N PHE A 22 4.61 -8.51 -29.87
CA PHE A 22 5.32 -8.23 -28.63
C PHE A 22 4.38 -7.64 -27.58
N SER A 23 4.56 -8.01 -26.32
CA SER A 23 3.89 -7.42 -25.17
C SER A 23 4.81 -6.42 -24.48
N LEU A 24 4.30 -5.24 -24.17
CA LEU A 24 4.95 -4.22 -23.32
C LEU A 24 5.01 -4.62 -21.83
N SER A 25 4.32 -5.70 -21.44
CA SER A 25 4.39 -6.34 -20.13
C SER A 25 4.08 -5.38 -18.96
N SER A 26 5.09 -5.00 -18.18
CA SER A 26 4.97 -4.36 -16.87
C SER A 26 4.58 -2.91 -16.91
N ASN A 27 4.88 -2.19 -17.99
CA ASN A 27 4.77 -0.73 -18.00
C ASN A 27 4.41 -0.16 -19.39
N PRO A 28 3.23 -0.54 -19.95
CA PRO A 28 2.74 0.05 -21.19
C PRO A 28 2.24 1.49 -21.06
N GLU A 29 2.00 1.97 -19.85
CA GLU A 29 1.10 3.09 -19.55
C GLU A 29 1.49 4.42 -20.19
N ILE A 30 2.76 4.81 -20.09
CA ILE A 30 3.28 6.01 -20.73
C ILE A 30 3.54 5.77 -22.22
N THR A 31 4.06 4.59 -22.56
CA THR A 31 4.39 4.22 -23.94
C THR A 31 3.15 4.29 -24.84
N LEU A 32 2.03 3.71 -24.41
CA LEU A 32 0.78 3.74 -25.16
C LEU A 32 0.19 5.16 -25.29
N ASP A 33 0.39 6.05 -24.32
CA ASP A 33 -0.02 7.46 -24.41
C ASP A 33 0.92 8.31 -25.28
N LEU A 34 2.16 7.84 -25.44
CA LEU A 34 3.19 8.51 -26.22
C LEU A 34 3.09 8.13 -27.71
N LEU A 35 2.80 6.88 -28.04
CA LEU A 35 2.78 6.36 -29.43
C LEU A 35 1.96 7.24 -30.40
N PRO A 36 0.67 7.58 -30.15
CA PRO A 36 -0.09 8.43 -31.07
C PRO A 36 0.52 9.82 -31.28
N LYS A 37 1.19 10.36 -30.25
CA LYS A 37 1.88 11.66 -30.32
C LYS A 37 3.18 11.56 -31.13
N LEU A 38 3.89 10.44 -31.05
CA LEU A 38 5.07 10.18 -31.87
C LEU A 38 4.70 10.03 -33.34
N GLU A 39 3.66 9.26 -33.66
CA GLU A 39 3.15 9.09 -35.02
C GLU A 39 2.75 10.45 -35.64
N ALA A 40 2.08 11.31 -34.87
CA ALA A 40 1.73 12.66 -35.31
C ALA A 40 2.97 13.55 -35.54
N LYS A 41 4.01 13.44 -34.70
CA LYS A 41 5.23 14.23 -34.79
C LYS A 41 6.16 13.77 -35.92
N GLN A 42 6.20 12.47 -36.22
CA GLN A 42 6.99 11.91 -37.33
C GLN A 42 6.56 12.48 -38.68
N ARG A 43 5.31 12.94 -38.80
CA ARG A 43 4.81 13.66 -39.99
C ARG A 43 5.34 15.09 -40.13
N LEU A 44 5.88 15.69 -39.06
CA LEU A 44 6.16 17.13 -38.95
C LEU A 44 7.58 17.48 -38.48
N GLY A 45 8.42 16.51 -38.07
CA GLY A 45 9.73 16.75 -37.47
C GLY A 45 10.63 15.52 -37.44
N PRO A 46 11.77 15.56 -36.71
CA PRO A 46 12.70 14.44 -36.65
C PRO A 46 12.06 13.21 -36.01
N ALA A 47 12.32 12.04 -36.60
CA ALA A 47 11.81 10.76 -36.13
C ALA A 47 12.29 10.47 -34.70
N VAL A 48 11.42 9.87 -33.89
CA VAL A 48 11.74 9.36 -32.56
C VAL A 48 11.95 7.86 -32.70
N ALA A 49 13.13 7.36 -32.31
CA ALA A 49 13.44 5.94 -32.41
C ALA A 49 12.73 5.15 -31.31
N MET A 50 12.01 4.09 -31.67
CA MET A 50 11.40 3.13 -30.76
C MET A 50 12.24 1.86 -30.70
N VAL A 51 12.83 1.58 -29.54
CA VAL A 51 13.73 0.44 -29.31
C VAL A 51 13.06 -0.54 -28.35
N GLY A 52 12.80 -1.76 -28.83
CA GLY A 52 12.38 -2.88 -27.99
C GLY A 52 13.59 -3.67 -27.51
N GLN A 53 13.60 -4.08 -26.24
CA GLN A 53 14.58 -5.04 -25.73
C GLN A 53 13.86 -6.25 -25.15
N VAL A 54 14.11 -7.43 -25.71
CA VAL A 54 13.47 -8.68 -25.32
C VAL A 54 13.97 -9.15 -23.96
N ASN A 55 13.06 -9.37 -23.02
CA ASN A 55 13.36 -10.02 -21.75
C ASN A 55 12.28 -11.05 -21.39
N ASN A 56 12.61 -12.33 -21.52
CA ASN A 56 11.69 -13.46 -21.30
C ASN A 56 11.43 -13.75 -19.80
N HIS A 57 12.09 -13.03 -18.88
CA HIS A 57 11.77 -13.09 -17.46
C HIS A 57 10.53 -12.27 -17.08
N LEU A 58 10.08 -11.35 -17.95
CA LEU A 58 8.82 -10.62 -17.77
C LEU A 58 7.61 -11.46 -18.24
N PRO A 59 6.42 -11.30 -17.64
CA PRO A 59 5.22 -11.98 -18.10
C PRO A 59 4.68 -11.34 -19.38
N TYR A 60 4.26 -12.16 -20.33
CA TYR A 60 3.49 -11.68 -21.49
C TYR A 60 2.09 -11.25 -21.03
N MET A 61 1.71 -10.00 -21.33
CA MET A 61 0.40 -9.42 -21.01
C MET A 61 -0.37 -9.15 -22.30
N PHE A 62 -1.66 -9.43 -22.28
CA PHE A 62 -2.54 -9.36 -23.45
C PHE A 62 -3.25 -8.01 -23.54
N GLY A 63 -3.95 -7.79 -24.65
CA GLY A 63 -4.80 -6.62 -24.84
C GLY A 63 -3.99 -5.39 -25.25
N ASP A 64 -4.19 -4.28 -24.53
CA ASP A 64 -3.60 -2.99 -24.91
C ASP A 64 -2.06 -3.00 -24.91
N SER A 65 -1.44 -3.91 -24.15
CA SER A 65 0.01 -4.06 -24.12
C SER A 65 0.61 -4.73 -25.36
N GLU A 66 -0.19 -5.27 -26.29
CA GLU A 66 0.32 -6.04 -27.44
C GLU A 66 0.56 -5.18 -28.69
N LEU A 67 1.83 -4.96 -29.03
CA LEU A 67 2.27 -4.25 -30.24
C LEU A 67 2.78 -5.22 -31.33
N ASN A 68 2.68 -4.81 -32.58
CA ASN A 68 3.34 -5.51 -33.69
C ASN A 68 4.80 -5.06 -33.79
N ALA A 69 5.66 -5.90 -34.39
CA ALA A 69 7.07 -5.60 -34.60
C ALA A 69 7.31 -4.30 -35.38
N ASP A 70 6.38 -3.92 -36.26
CA ASP A 70 6.42 -2.68 -37.06
C ASP A 70 6.37 -1.39 -36.22
N ARG A 71 6.05 -1.49 -34.92
CA ARG A 71 6.09 -0.38 -33.97
C ARG A 71 7.49 -0.09 -33.45
N PHE A 72 8.47 -0.94 -33.72
CA PHE A 72 9.85 -0.78 -33.25
C PHE A 72 10.80 -0.57 -34.43
N ASP A 73 11.64 0.45 -34.35
CA ASP A 73 12.73 0.65 -35.32
C ASP A 73 13.86 -0.36 -35.09
N PHE A 74 14.07 -0.76 -33.84
CA PHE A 74 15.09 -1.74 -33.44
C PHE A 74 14.53 -2.68 -32.38
N ILE A 75 14.88 -3.96 -32.49
CA ILE A 75 14.61 -4.98 -31.46
C ILE A 75 15.94 -5.62 -31.06
N LEU A 76 16.30 -5.48 -29.79
CA LEU A 76 17.44 -6.12 -29.17
C LEU A 76 16.98 -7.45 -28.58
N ASP A 77 17.41 -8.55 -29.18
CA ASP A 77 17.12 -9.91 -28.73
C ASP A 77 18.43 -10.70 -28.67
N SER A 78 18.99 -10.80 -27.47
CA SER A 78 20.23 -11.54 -27.22
C SER A 78 20.23 -12.13 -25.81
N SER A 79 21.18 -13.02 -25.54
CA SER A 79 21.41 -13.60 -24.21
C SER A 79 21.65 -12.53 -23.14
N ASP A 80 22.32 -11.44 -23.51
CA ASP A 80 22.68 -10.36 -22.58
C ASP A 80 21.47 -9.52 -22.14
N CYS A 81 20.36 -9.64 -22.87
CA CYS A 81 19.09 -8.98 -22.54
C CYS A 81 18.27 -9.76 -21.50
N GLN A 82 18.70 -10.98 -21.13
CA GLN A 82 17.97 -11.84 -20.19
C GLN A 82 18.43 -11.59 -18.75
N PHE A 83 17.57 -10.99 -17.94
CA PHE A 83 17.80 -10.78 -16.51
C PHE A 83 16.49 -10.81 -15.73
N PRO A 84 16.50 -11.26 -14.45
CA PRO A 84 15.29 -11.28 -13.64
C PRO A 84 14.77 -9.85 -13.40
N PRO A 85 13.45 -9.63 -13.42
CA PRO A 85 12.88 -8.33 -13.10
C PRO A 85 13.18 -7.94 -11.65
N PHE A 86 13.16 -6.63 -11.40
CA PHE A 86 13.26 -6.11 -10.04
C PHE A 86 12.04 -6.52 -9.23
N GLY A 87 12.27 -7.34 -8.20
CA GLY A 87 11.24 -7.84 -7.28
C GLY A 87 11.27 -7.10 -5.95
N LEU A 88 10.11 -6.60 -5.51
CA LEU A 88 9.94 -6.02 -4.18
C LEU A 88 9.97 -7.10 -3.10
N LEU A 89 10.36 -6.70 -1.89
CA LEU A 89 10.24 -7.53 -0.70
C LEU A 89 8.91 -7.21 -0.01
N ASN A 90 8.05 -8.22 0.16
CA ASN A 90 6.87 -8.08 1.01
C ASN A 90 7.31 -7.75 2.44
N ARG A 91 6.76 -6.67 2.97
CA ARG A 91 7.06 -6.23 4.34
C ARG A 91 6.16 -6.94 5.32
N ARG A 92 6.63 -7.04 6.56
CA ARG A 92 5.82 -7.54 7.66
C ARG A 92 4.57 -6.67 7.84
N VAL A 93 3.42 -7.31 7.93
CA VAL A 93 2.13 -6.68 8.25
C VAL A 93 1.96 -6.63 9.75
N THR A 94 1.93 -5.42 10.31
CA THR A 94 1.82 -5.23 11.77
C THR A 94 0.36 -5.27 12.24
N ARG A 95 0.14 -5.31 13.56
CA ARG A 95 -1.22 -5.19 14.13
C ARG A 95 -1.89 -3.85 13.81
N ALA A 96 -1.10 -2.77 13.75
CA ALA A 96 -1.59 -1.48 13.29
C ALA A 96 -2.03 -1.53 11.81
N ASP A 97 -1.27 -2.26 10.98
CA ASP A 97 -1.61 -2.43 9.57
C ASP A 97 -2.90 -3.22 9.41
N TYR A 98 -3.05 -4.33 10.15
CA TYR A 98 -4.29 -5.11 10.17
C TYR A 98 -5.48 -4.30 10.68
N ALA A 99 -5.36 -3.54 11.77
CA ALA A 99 -6.45 -2.68 12.24
C ALA A 99 -6.88 -1.67 11.17
N THR A 100 -5.90 -1.01 10.53
CA THR A 100 -6.18 -0.09 9.41
C THR A 100 -6.85 -0.84 8.25
N GLY A 101 -6.36 -2.03 7.91
CA GLY A 101 -6.91 -2.92 6.89
C GLY A 101 -8.36 -3.31 7.16
N MET A 102 -8.70 -3.66 8.39
CA MET A 102 -10.07 -3.99 8.83
C MET A 102 -11.01 -2.79 8.64
N HIS A 103 -10.58 -1.60 9.06
CA HIS A 103 -11.35 -0.38 8.87
C HIS A 103 -11.58 -0.08 7.39
N VAL A 104 -10.52 -0.09 6.57
CA VAL A 104 -10.63 0.19 5.13
C VAL A 104 -11.44 -0.88 4.39
N ALA A 105 -11.25 -2.16 4.70
CA ALA A 105 -12.03 -3.26 4.11
C ALA A 105 -13.54 -3.12 4.40
N SER A 106 -13.89 -2.54 5.56
CA SER A 106 -15.28 -2.24 5.92
C SER A 106 -15.89 -1.03 5.21
N LEU A 107 -15.14 -0.37 4.31
CA LEU A 107 -15.63 0.72 3.45
C LEU A 107 -15.83 0.28 2.00
N ILE A 108 -15.46 -0.95 1.64
CA ILE A 108 -15.48 -1.44 0.26
C ILE A 108 -16.78 -2.22 0.00
N PRO A 109 -17.73 -1.66 -0.76
CA PRO A 109 -18.99 -2.35 -1.04
C PRO A 109 -18.80 -3.48 -2.05
N ASP A 110 -19.64 -4.50 -1.96
CA ASP A 110 -19.73 -5.52 -3.01
C ASP A 110 -20.25 -4.91 -4.32
N GLY A 111 -19.74 -5.38 -5.46
CA GLY A 111 -20.04 -4.80 -6.77
C GLY A 111 -19.28 -3.51 -7.08
N GLY A 112 -18.40 -3.03 -6.20
CA GLY A 112 -17.68 -1.78 -6.38
C GLY A 112 -16.43 -1.86 -7.26
N THR A 113 -15.72 -0.73 -7.33
CA THR A 113 -14.42 -0.60 -7.99
C THR A 113 -13.30 -0.32 -7.00
N LEU A 114 -12.15 -0.97 -7.18
CA LEU A 114 -11.01 -0.86 -6.29
C LEU A 114 -9.78 -0.28 -7.00
N GLN A 115 -9.19 0.74 -6.39
CA GLN A 115 -7.78 1.11 -6.60
C GLN A 115 -7.04 0.93 -5.28
N LEU A 116 -5.92 0.22 -5.32
CA LEU A 116 -5.11 -0.09 -4.13
C LEU A 116 -3.64 -0.08 -4.51
N GLY A 117 -2.81 0.51 -3.65
CA GLY A 117 -1.37 0.65 -3.87
C GLY A 117 -0.56 -0.61 -3.52
N ILE A 118 0.69 -0.37 -3.12
CA ILE A 118 1.66 -1.38 -2.65
C ILE A 118 2.00 -1.14 -1.18
N GLY A 119 2.59 -2.15 -0.54
CA GLY A 119 3.14 -2.03 0.81
C GLY A 119 2.27 -2.72 1.85
N SER A 120 2.74 -2.77 3.09
CA SER A 120 2.11 -3.62 4.12
C SER A 120 0.72 -3.18 4.55
N LEU A 121 0.35 -1.90 4.38
CA LEU A 121 -1.04 -1.47 4.60
C LEU A 121 -1.94 -1.99 3.48
N SER A 122 -1.50 -1.89 2.22
CA SER A 122 -2.21 -2.47 1.07
C SER A 122 -2.36 -4.00 1.18
N ASP A 123 -1.30 -4.69 1.63
CA ASP A 123 -1.34 -6.13 1.89
C ASP A 123 -2.33 -6.49 3.01
N ALA A 124 -2.41 -5.65 4.06
CA ALA A 124 -3.39 -5.81 5.13
C ALA A 124 -4.83 -5.63 4.63
N VAL A 125 -5.09 -4.63 3.78
CA VAL A 125 -6.42 -4.42 3.18
C VAL A 125 -6.83 -5.65 2.38
N ALA A 126 -5.95 -6.17 1.51
CA ALA A 126 -6.26 -7.37 0.73
C ALA A 126 -6.52 -8.59 1.60
N HIS A 127 -5.71 -8.81 2.65
CA HIS A 127 -5.94 -9.88 3.60
C HIS A 127 -7.28 -9.74 4.33
N CYS A 128 -7.61 -8.55 4.83
CA CYS A 128 -8.86 -8.28 5.54
C CYS A 128 -10.10 -8.43 4.63
N LEU A 129 -9.97 -8.13 3.33
CA LEU A 129 -11.01 -8.40 2.34
C LEU A 129 -11.23 -9.91 2.14
N CYS A 130 -10.15 -10.71 2.03
CA CYS A 130 -10.27 -12.17 2.01
C CYS A 130 -10.91 -12.70 3.30
N LEU A 131 -10.48 -12.20 4.47
CA LEU A 131 -11.06 -12.58 5.76
C LEU A 131 -12.56 -12.27 5.82
N ARG A 132 -12.97 -11.09 5.36
CA ARG A 132 -14.38 -10.71 5.27
C ARG A 132 -15.18 -11.63 4.35
N HIS A 133 -14.57 -12.09 3.26
CA HIS A 133 -15.20 -13.01 2.32
C HIS A 133 -15.35 -14.43 2.89
N ASP A 134 -14.28 -14.96 3.46
CA ASP A 134 -14.20 -16.37 3.89
C ASP A 134 -14.83 -16.58 5.27
N SER A 135 -14.69 -15.60 6.17
CA SER A 135 -15.10 -15.67 7.57
C SER A 135 -15.74 -14.35 8.04
N PRO A 136 -16.92 -13.95 7.51
CA PRO A 136 -17.56 -12.67 7.82
C PRO A 136 -17.87 -12.47 9.30
N ASP A 137 -18.16 -13.55 10.04
CA ASP A 137 -18.39 -13.51 11.49
C ASP A 137 -17.11 -13.12 12.25
N VAL A 138 -15.97 -13.69 11.85
CA VAL A 138 -14.66 -13.35 12.43
C VAL A 138 -14.30 -11.91 12.10
N PHE A 139 -14.50 -11.50 10.84
CA PHE A 139 -14.26 -10.12 10.43
C PHE A 139 -15.09 -9.12 11.27
N SER A 140 -16.38 -9.39 11.42
CA SER A 140 -17.29 -8.55 12.20
C SER A 140 -16.92 -8.54 13.69
N ALA A 141 -16.58 -9.69 14.28
CA ALA A 141 -16.19 -9.80 15.67
C ALA A 141 -14.90 -9.03 15.99
N VAL A 142 -13.92 -9.04 15.07
CA VAL A 142 -12.69 -8.24 15.20
C VAL A 142 -13.00 -6.75 15.05
N LEU A 143 -13.77 -6.37 14.03
CA LEU A 143 -14.13 -4.97 13.78
C LEU A 143 -14.93 -4.36 14.94
N ASP A 144 -15.76 -5.15 15.62
CA ASP A 144 -16.51 -4.76 16.82
C ASP A 144 -15.61 -4.41 18.01
N GLN A 145 -14.45 -5.06 18.12
CA GLN A 145 -13.51 -4.92 19.25
C GLN A 145 -12.45 -3.84 19.00
N LEU A 146 -12.19 -3.47 17.75
CA LEU A 146 -11.20 -2.46 17.41
C LEU A 146 -11.59 -1.07 17.91
N PRO A 147 -10.61 -0.25 18.37
CA PRO A 147 -10.82 1.20 18.54
C PRO A 147 -11.35 1.82 17.24
N GLY A 148 -12.38 2.67 17.34
CA GLY A 148 -13.03 3.25 16.15
C GLY A 148 -13.80 2.25 15.28
N GLY A 149 -13.99 1.02 15.77
CA GLY A 149 -14.75 -0.06 15.14
C GLY A 149 -16.27 0.15 15.15
N THR A 150 -17.03 -0.87 14.76
CA THR A 150 -18.51 -0.84 14.62
C THR A 150 -19.26 -0.45 15.89
N ARG A 151 -18.72 -0.77 17.07
CA ARG A 151 -19.29 -0.37 18.37
C ARG A 151 -18.94 1.05 18.81
N SER A 152 -17.99 1.69 18.15
CA SER A 152 -17.56 3.05 18.50
C SER A 152 -18.63 4.07 18.12
N ALA A 153 -18.85 5.04 19.00
CA ALA A 153 -19.71 6.18 18.70
C ALA A 153 -19.14 7.04 17.55
N THR A 154 -17.85 6.89 17.24
CA THR A 154 -17.14 7.57 16.15
C THR A 154 -17.48 6.98 14.76
N ARG A 155 -17.94 5.72 14.67
CA ARG A 155 -18.18 4.99 13.41
C ARG A 155 -19.48 5.39 12.68
N LYS A 156 -20.36 6.16 13.33
CA LYS A 156 -21.75 6.47 12.91
C LYS A 156 -21.95 7.12 11.53
N LEU A 157 -20.88 7.51 10.84
CA LEU A 157 -20.95 8.39 9.67
C LEU A 157 -20.76 7.68 8.34
N LEU A 158 -20.26 6.45 8.35
CA LEU A 158 -20.12 5.63 7.15
C LEU A 158 -20.59 4.21 7.50
N PRO A 159 -21.44 3.58 6.67
CA PRO A 159 -21.84 2.19 6.88
C PRO A 159 -20.61 1.28 6.89
N ALA A 160 -20.72 0.18 7.63
CA ALA A 160 -19.71 -0.85 7.68
C ALA A 160 -20.14 -2.02 6.80
N GLU A 161 -19.36 -2.26 5.76
CA GLU A 161 -19.51 -3.39 4.87
C GLU A 161 -18.87 -4.62 5.53
N THR A 162 -19.70 -5.59 5.96
CA THR A 162 -19.22 -6.79 6.69
C THR A 162 -19.58 -8.10 5.98
N MET A 163 -20.46 -8.06 4.99
CA MET A 163 -20.92 -9.25 4.27
C MET A 163 -19.91 -9.69 3.20
N PRO A 164 -19.89 -10.97 2.80
CA PRO A 164 -19.06 -11.46 1.70
C PRO A 164 -19.36 -10.79 0.35
N PHE A 165 -18.44 -10.98 -0.62
CA PHE A 165 -18.58 -10.48 -1.99
C PHE A 165 -19.31 -11.47 -2.90
N GLU A 166 -20.58 -11.19 -3.19
CA GLU A 166 -21.39 -11.98 -4.13
C GLU A 166 -21.07 -11.60 -5.57
N LYS A 167 -21.20 -10.31 -5.90
CA LYS A 167 -20.89 -9.75 -7.23
C LYS A 167 -19.39 -9.68 -7.49
N GLY A 168 -18.60 -9.38 -6.45
CA GLY A 168 -17.18 -9.14 -6.55
C GLY A 168 -16.82 -7.72 -6.95
N LEU A 169 -15.52 -7.50 -7.12
CA LEU A 169 -14.91 -6.21 -7.42
C LEU A 169 -14.39 -6.18 -8.86
N TYR A 170 -14.34 -4.97 -9.40
CA TYR A 170 -13.55 -4.62 -10.59
C TYR A 170 -12.35 -3.79 -10.11
N ALA A 171 -11.16 -4.02 -10.65
CA ALA A 171 -9.98 -3.22 -10.31
C ALA A 171 -9.62 -2.25 -11.44
N SER A 172 -9.52 -0.96 -11.12
CA SER A 172 -8.99 0.08 -12.01
C SER A 172 -7.90 0.82 -11.24
N THR A 173 -6.65 0.43 -11.45
CA THR A 173 -5.51 0.87 -10.62
C THR A 173 -4.39 1.47 -11.46
N GLU A 174 -3.60 2.37 -10.89
CA GLU A 174 -2.34 2.78 -11.53
C GLU A 174 -1.33 1.62 -11.51
N LEU A 175 -1.20 0.96 -10.35
CA LEU A 175 -0.22 -0.08 -10.09
C LEU A 175 -0.94 -1.39 -9.71
N LEU A 176 -0.72 -2.46 -10.48
CA LEU A 176 -1.13 -3.82 -10.13
C LEU A 176 -0.10 -4.46 -9.19
N SER A 177 -0.49 -4.64 -7.92
CA SER A 177 0.36 -5.11 -6.82
C SER A 177 0.10 -6.57 -6.43
N ASP A 178 0.97 -7.14 -5.58
CA ASP A 178 0.75 -8.43 -4.91
C ASP A 178 -0.63 -8.51 -4.22
N ALA A 179 -1.07 -7.41 -3.59
CA ALA A 179 -2.38 -7.31 -2.93
C ALA A 179 -3.54 -7.51 -3.90
N LEU A 180 -3.55 -6.80 -5.03
CA LEU A 180 -4.58 -6.96 -6.06
C LEU A 180 -4.51 -8.32 -6.75
N LEU A 181 -3.30 -8.82 -7.03
CA LEU A 181 -3.13 -10.16 -7.60
C LEU A 181 -3.68 -11.24 -6.65
N LYS A 182 -3.47 -11.11 -5.33
CA LYS A 182 -4.05 -12.02 -4.35
C LYS A 182 -5.56 -12.00 -4.39
N LEU A 183 -6.18 -10.82 -4.38
CA LEU A 183 -7.64 -10.66 -4.46
C LEU A 183 -8.22 -11.29 -5.73
N PHE A 184 -7.50 -11.16 -6.84
CA PHE A 184 -7.86 -11.79 -8.11
C PHE A 184 -7.75 -13.32 -8.07
N GLN A 185 -6.66 -13.84 -7.51
CA GLN A 185 -6.47 -15.29 -7.32
C GLN A 185 -7.52 -15.90 -6.41
N HIS A 186 -7.88 -15.18 -5.34
CA HIS A 186 -8.89 -15.57 -4.35
C HIS A 186 -10.33 -15.42 -4.85
N GLY A 187 -10.55 -14.82 -6.03
CA GLY A 187 -11.87 -14.70 -6.65
C GLY A 187 -12.72 -13.53 -6.12
N LEU A 188 -12.11 -12.56 -5.44
CA LEU A 188 -12.80 -11.32 -5.04
C LEU A 188 -12.88 -10.33 -6.20
N ILE A 189 -11.83 -10.25 -7.03
CA ILE A 189 -11.89 -9.50 -8.30
C ILE A 189 -12.48 -10.43 -9.36
N LYS A 190 -13.78 -10.31 -9.58
CA LYS A 190 -14.57 -11.17 -10.49
C LYS A 190 -15.70 -10.43 -11.20
N ARG A 191 -15.86 -9.12 -10.96
CA ARG A 191 -16.85 -8.29 -11.65
C ARG A 191 -16.22 -7.72 -12.92
N PRO A 192 -16.79 -7.96 -14.11
CA PRO A 192 -16.42 -7.27 -15.35
C PRO A 192 -16.43 -5.75 -15.20
N ALA A 193 -15.61 -5.07 -16.00
CA ALA A 193 -15.58 -3.61 -16.00
C ALA A 193 -16.97 -3.06 -16.33
N ASP A 194 -17.59 -3.56 -17.41
CA ASP A 194 -18.98 -3.30 -17.79
C ASP A 194 -19.51 -4.44 -18.72
N ASP A 195 -20.71 -4.27 -19.28
CA ASP A 195 -21.34 -5.27 -20.16
C ASP A 195 -20.63 -5.44 -21.52
N GLU A 196 -19.79 -4.48 -21.92
CA GLU A 196 -19.05 -4.46 -23.19
C GLU A 196 -17.57 -4.85 -23.01
N ASP A 197 -17.11 -4.97 -21.75
CA ASP A 197 -15.71 -5.14 -21.38
C ASP A 197 -15.57 -6.15 -20.23
N ASP A 198 -15.17 -7.37 -20.58
CA ASP A 198 -15.01 -8.51 -19.67
C ASP A 198 -13.74 -8.42 -18.79
N THR A 199 -12.94 -7.37 -18.96
CA THR A 199 -11.74 -7.13 -18.17
C THR A 199 -12.08 -7.01 -16.68
N LEU A 200 -11.33 -7.71 -15.84
CA LEU A 200 -11.49 -7.67 -14.39
C LEU A 200 -10.49 -6.71 -13.72
N ILE A 201 -9.33 -6.49 -14.36
CA ILE A 201 -8.29 -5.57 -13.89
C ILE A 201 -7.80 -4.71 -15.04
N HIS A 202 -8.05 -3.41 -14.96
CA HIS A 202 -7.30 -2.41 -15.72
C HIS A 202 -6.17 -1.85 -14.86
N ALA A 203 -4.94 -1.93 -15.34
CA ALA A 203 -3.77 -1.40 -14.64
C ALA A 203 -2.85 -0.62 -15.57
N GLY A 204 -2.23 0.44 -15.07
CA GLY A 204 -1.21 1.18 -15.82
C GLY A 204 0.08 0.36 -15.91
N PHE A 205 0.67 0.07 -14.76
CA PHE A 205 1.89 -0.71 -14.65
C PHE A 205 1.81 -1.73 -13.51
N PHE A 206 2.79 -2.62 -13.41
CA PHE A 206 2.99 -3.45 -12.22
C PHE A 206 4.43 -3.47 -11.76
N VAL A 207 4.58 -3.53 -10.44
CA VAL A 207 5.81 -3.91 -9.75
C VAL A 207 5.37 -4.74 -8.55
N GLY A 208 5.94 -5.93 -8.39
CA GLY A 208 5.60 -6.82 -7.30
C GLY A 208 6.78 -7.64 -6.81
N SER A 209 6.52 -8.60 -5.93
CA SER A 209 7.52 -9.56 -5.48
C SER A 209 7.99 -10.51 -6.60
N LYS A 210 9.05 -11.28 -6.36
CA LYS A 210 9.42 -12.37 -7.28
C LYS A 210 8.28 -13.38 -7.47
N GLY A 211 7.52 -13.66 -6.41
CA GLY A 211 6.35 -14.52 -6.45
C GLY A 211 5.23 -13.94 -7.33
N PHE A 212 5.05 -12.61 -7.32
CA PHE A 212 4.10 -11.93 -8.19
C PHE A 212 4.41 -12.13 -9.68
N TYR A 213 5.67 -11.92 -10.11
CA TYR A 213 6.04 -12.12 -11.52
C TYR A 213 5.86 -13.58 -11.95
N GLU A 214 6.26 -14.53 -11.09
CA GLU A 214 6.11 -15.95 -11.39
C GLU A 214 4.63 -16.37 -11.45
N ALA A 215 3.82 -15.87 -10.53
CA ALA A 215 2.38 -16.10 -10.53
C ALA A 215 1.72 -15.59 -11.82
N LEU A 216 2.09 -14.40 -12.31
CA LEU A 216 1.63 -13.92 -13.61
C LEU A 216 2.10 -14.84 -14.73
N LYS A 217 3.39 -15.22 -14.78
CA LYS A 217 3.94 -16.10 -15.82
C LYS A 217 3.30 -17.48 -15.88
N GLN A 218 2.95 -18.06 -14.74
CA GLN A 218 2.30 -19.37 -14.63
C GLN A 218 0.77 -19.30 -14.78
N MET A 219 0.17 -18.10 -14.71
CA MET A 219 -1.27 -17.93 -14.82
C MET A 219 -1.80 -18.44 -16.18
N PRO A 220 -2.86 -19.25 -16.21
CA PRO A 220 -3.50 -19.68 -17.45
C PRO A 220 -3.85 -18.49 -18.35
N ARG A 221 -3.64 -18.63 -19.66
CA ARG A 221 -3.78 -17.53 -20.64
C ARG A 221 -5.17 -16.88 -20.57
N GLU A 222 -6.23 -17.67 -20.54
CA GLU A 222 -7.61 -17.18 -20.43
C GLU A 222 -7.82 -16.30 -19.20
N ARG A 223 -7.27 -16.70 -18.05
CA ARG A 223 -7.35 -15.91 -16.82
C ARG A 223 -6.47 -14.66 -16.88
N ARG A 224 -5.29 -14.74 -17.49
CA ARG A 224 -4.39 -13.58 -17.65
C ARG A 224 -4.95 -12.54 -18.62
N ARG A 225 -5.75 -12.94 -19.61
CA ARG A 225 -6.46 -12.02 -20.54
C ARG A 225 -7.45 -11.10 -19.84
N LEU A 226 -7.94 -11.48 -18.65
CA LEU A 226 -8.82 -10.66 -17.82
C LEU A 226 -8.06 -9.51 -17.11
N ILE A 227 -6.74 -9.43 -17.28
CA ILE A 227 -5.88 -8.34 -16.81
C ILE A 227 -5.40 -7.56 -18.04
N ASN A 228 -5.93 -6.34 -18.21
CA ASN A 228 -5.53 -5.44 -19.29
C ASN A 228 -4.56 -4.38 -18.76
N MET A 229 -3.31 -4.46 -19.20
CA MET A 229 -2.30 -3.43 -18.92
C MET A 229 -2.40 -2.32 -19.96
N THR A 230 -2.82 -1.11 -19.54
CA THR A 230 -3.28 -0.05 -20.44
C THR A 230 -2.67 1.32 -20.14
N ARG A 231 -3.11 2.35 -20.88
CA ARG A 231 -2.65 3.74 -20.82
C ARG A 231 -2.88 4.37 -19.44
N ILE A 232 -1.94 5.19 -18.99
CA ILE A 232 -2.13 5.95 -17.74
C ILE A 232 -3.31 6.94 -17.87
N SER A 233 -3.52 7.51 -19.07
CA SER A 233 -4.69 8.34 -19.37
C SER A 233 -6.03 7.61 -19.28
N PHE A 234 -6.05 6.27 -19.33
CA PHE A 234 -7.26 5.50 -19.10
C PHE A 234 -7.51 5.30 -17.60
N VAL A 235 -6.50 4.85 -16.85
CA VAL A 235 -6.65 4.45 -15.44
C VAL A 235 -6.68 5.61 -14.45
N ASN A 236 -5.91 6.68 -14.66
CA ASN A 236 -5.75 7.76 -13.66
C ASN A 236 -6.76 8.88 -13.80
N THR A 237 -7.48 8.99 -14.91
CA THR A 237 -8.42 10.09 -15.14
C THR A 237 -9.70 9.64 -15.82
N LEU A 238 -10.77 10.41 -15.64
CA LEU A 238 -12.01 10.23 -16.40
C LEU A 238 -11.90 10.82 -17.81
N PHE A 239 -11.05 11.82 -18.02
CA PHE A 239 -10.99 12.53 -19.30
C PHE A 239 -10.71 11.59 -20.49
N GLY A 240 -11.29 11.93 -21.64
CA GLY A 240 -11.13 11.21 -22.91
C GLY A 240 -12.15 10.09 -23.16
N ASP A 241 -12.77 9.53 -22.12
CA ASP A 241 -13.79 8.47 -22.24
C ASP A 241 -14.69 8.43 -20.98
N GLU A 242 -15.23 9.60 -20.63
CA GLU A 242 -15.86 9.81 -19.33
C GLU A 242 -17.06 8.90 -19.10
N ASP A 243 -17.94 8.75 -20.09
CA ASP A 243 -19.17 7.97 -19.94
C ASP A 243 -18.87 6.49 -19.67
N ARG A 244 -17.96 5.87 -20.44
CA ARG A 244 -17.53 4.49 -20.21
C ARG A 244 -16.87 4.35 -18.85
N LYS A 245 -15.88 5.20 -18.56
CA LYS A 245 -15.13 5.14 -17.30
C LYS A 245 -16.01 5.34 -16.07
N ARG A 246 -17.07 6.15 -16.16
CA ARG A 246 -18.08 6.30 -15.10
C ARG A 246 -18.90 5.02 -14.94
N ARG A 247 -19.39 4.41 -16.03
CA ARG A 247 -20.09 3.12 -15.97
C ARG A 247 -19.24 2.02 -15.35
N GLN A 248 -17.94 2.01 -15.63
CA GLN A 248 -17.03 1.01 -15.06
C GLN A 248 -16.74 1.23 -13.57
N ARG A 249 -16.62 2.50 -13.14
CA ARG A 249 -16.12 2.90 -11.80
C ARG A 249 -17.23 3.17 -10.79
N GLN A 250 -18.20 2.26 -10.71
CA GLN A 250 -19.28 2.31 -9.72
C GLN A 250 -18.76 2.05 -8.31
N HIS A 251 -19.32 2.76 -7.34
CA HIS A 251 -19.01 2.65 -5.91
C HIS A 251 -17.51 2.64 -5.61
N ALA A 252 -16.72 3.44 -6.33
CA ALA A 252 -15.27 3.30 -6.32
C ALA A 252 -14.67 3.63 -4.95
N ARG A 253 -13.68 2.84 -4.53
CA ARG A 253 -12.83 3.11 -3.36
C ARG A 253 -11.40 3.26 -3.85
N LEU A 254 -10.92 4.50 -3.83
CA LEU A 254 -9.63 4.88 -4.35
C LEU A 254 -8.66 5.11 -3.19
N ILE A 255 -7.87 4.08 -2.90
CA ILE A 255 -7.14 3.94 -1.64
C ILE A 255 -5.66 4.24 -1.85
N ASN A 256 -5.15 5.21 -1.09
CA ASN A 256 -3.75 5.63 -1.15
C ASN A 256 -3.14 5.69 0.25
N GLU A 257 -1.85 5.33 0.35
CA GLU A 257 -1.06 5.56 1.55
C GLU A 257 -0.57 7.01 1.59
N THR A 258 -0.58 7.64 2.77
CA THR A 258 0.03 8.94 3.01
C THR A 258 1.03 8.87 4.17
N MET A 259 2.11 9.65 4.10
CA MET A 259 3.12 9.65 5.17
C MET A 259 2.61 10.38 6.41
N MET A 260 1.89 11.49 6.21
CA MET A 260 1.37 12.36 7.26
C MET A 260 0.07 13.02 6.81
N ALA A 261 -0.76 13.38 7.78
CA ALA A 261 -1.93 14.22 7.57
C ALA A 261 -2.00 15.33 8.61
N THR A 262 -2.62 16.46 8.31
CA THR A 262 -2.87 17.52 9.29
C THR A 262 -4.26 17.38 9.92
N LEU A 263 -4.47 18.00 11.09
CA LEU A 263 -5.78 18.06 11.74
C LEU A 263 -6.84 18.78 10.89
N LEU A 264 -6.42 19.53 9.87
CA LEU A 264 -7.31 20.17 8.90
C LEU A 264 -7.54 19.32 7.63
N GLY A 265 -6.93 18.14 7.53
CA GLY A 265 -7.08 17.23 6.40
C GLY A 265 -6.20 17.57 5.19
N GLU A 266 -5.01 18.15 5.40
CA GLU A 266 -3.98 18.16 4.34
C GLU A 266 -3.20 16.85 4.40
N ALA A 267 -2.82 16.27 3.27
CA ALA A 267 -1.99 15.07 3.23
C ALA A 267 -0.62 15.35 2.61
N VAL A 268 0.41 14.65 3.11
CA VAL A 268 1.79 14.77 2.65
C VAL A 268 2.34 13.38 2.39
N SER A 269 2.74 13.13 1.15
CA SER A 269 3.07 11.78 0.66
C SER A 269 4.42 11.69 -0.03
N ASP A 270 5.07 12.81 -0.35
CA ASP A 270 6.27 12.84 -1.21
C ASP A 270 7.47 13.57 -0.58
N THR A 271 7.23 14.58 0.25
CA THR A 271 8.28 15.51 0.69
C THR A 271 8.34 15.66 2.23
N LEU A 272 9.55 15.71 2.79
CA LEU A 272 9.79 16.01 4.21
C LEU A 272 9.79 17.52 4.48
N ASN A 273 9.66 17.92 5.75
CA ASN A 273 9.68 19.33 6.16
C ASN A 273 10.96 20.09 5.79
N ASP A 274 12.07 19.39 5.51
CA ASP A 274 13.33 19.99 5.05
C ASP A 274 13.48 20.04 3.52
N GLY A 275 12.38 19.81 2.78
CA GLY A 275 12.32 19.87 1.32
C GLY A 275 12.87 18.62 0.62
N ARG A 276 13.37 17.63 1.36
CA ARG A 276 13.82 16.38 0.75
C ARG A 276 12.64 15.57 0.22
N VAL A 277 12.71 15.27 -1.08
CA VAL A 277 11.78 14.36 -1.78
C VAL A 277 12.15 12.92 -1.42
N VAL A 278 11.18 12.17 -0.91
CA VAL A 278 11.28 10.77 -0.49
C VAL A 278 10.70 9.85 -1.56
N SER A 279 9.67 10.32 -2.27
CA SER A 279 8.95 9.63 -3.33
C SER A 279 8.37 10.66 -4.31
N GLY A 280 7.83 10.21 -5.44
CA GLY A 280 6.99 11.06 -6.29
C GLY A 280 5.54 11.08 -5.81
N VAL A 281 4.78 12.10 -6.21
CA VAL A 281 3.33 12.17 -5.96
C VAL A 281 2.59 11.03 -6.67
N GLY A 282 3.08 10.60 -7.85
CA GLY A 282 2.41 9.61 -8.69
C GLY A 282 1.00 10.05 -9.06
N GLY A 283 0.09 9.09 -9.30
CA GLY A 283 -1.32 9.36 -9.54
C GLY A 283 -2.17 9.56 -8.30
N GLN A 284 -1.58 9.70 -7.10
CA GLN A 284 -2.36 9.85 -5.86
C GLN A 284 -3.38 10.99 -5.97
N PHE A 285 -2.94 12.16 -6.44
CA PHE A 285 -3.83 13.31 -6.59
C PHE A 285 -4.88 13.09 -7.70
N ASP A 286 -4.53 12.34 -8.75
CA ASP A 286 -5.46 12.02 -9.84
C ASP A 286 -6.64 11.18 -9.33
N PHE A 287 -6.37 10.14 -8.54
CA PHE A 287 -7.43 9.33 -7.93
C PHE A 287 -8.24 10.09 -6.88
N VAL A 288 -7.61 10.98 -6.11
CA VAL A 288 -8.35 11.88 -5.21
C VAL A 288 -9.32 12.76 -6.01
N SER A 289 -8.85 13.39 -7.08
CA SER A 289 -9.69 14.22 -7.95
C SER A 289 -10.81 13.41 -8.63
N MET A 290 -10.49 12.19 -9.07
CA MET A 290 -11.46 11.26 -9.65
C MET A 290 -12.59 10.90 -8.67
N ALA A 291 -12.27 10.63 -7.40
CA ALA A 291 -13.28 10.32 -6.39
C ALA A 291 -14.29 11.46 -6.19
N PHE A 292 -13.87 12.71 -6.38
CA PHE A 292 -14.75 13.87 -6.31
C PHE A 292 -15.60 14.05 -7.56
N SER A 293 -15.18 13.48 -8.69
CA SER A 293 -15.85 13.57 -9.97
C SER A 293 -16.88 12.45 -10.19
N LEU A 294 -16.77 11.34 -9.46
CA LEU A 294 -17.72 10.22 -9.44
C LEU A 294 -18.75 10.41 -8.31
N ASP A 295 -20.01 10.05 -8.56
CA ASP A 295 -21.13 10.36 -7.66
C ASP A 295 -21.11 9.53 -6.36
N ASP A 296 -20.58 8.32 -6.41
CA ASP A 296 -20.63 7.31 -5.35
C ASP A 296 -19.25 6.79 -4.92
N ALA A 297 -18.21 7.54 -5.29
CA ALA A 297 -16.83 7.20 -5.00
C ALA A 297 -16.31 7.89 -3.74
N HIS A 298 -15.31 7.25 -3.14
CA HIS A 298 -14.55 7.82 -2.04
C HIS A 298 -13.05 7.72 -2.26
N SER A 299 -12.35 8.80 -1.92
CA SER A 299 -10.91 8.79 -1.72
C SER A 299 -10.60 8.43 -0.28
N ILE A 300 -9.78 7.40 -0.08
CA ILE A 300 -9.39 6.92 1.25
C ILE A 300 -7.89 7.06 1.38
N LEU A 301 -7.45 7.91 2.32
CA LEU A 301 -6.05 8.09 2.66
C LEU A 301 -5.72 7.35 3.95
N MET A 302 -4.92 6.30 3.85
CA MET A 302 -4.50 5.50 5.01
C MET A 302 -3.10 5.87 5.47
N LEU A 303 -2.92 5.88 6.79
CA LEU A 303 -1.64 6.15 7.44
C LEU A 303 -1.60 5.50 8.83
N ARG A 304 -0.41 5.16 9.32
CA ARG A 304 -0.24 4.82 10.73
C ARG A 304 -0.39 6.10 11.56
N ALA A 305 -1.08 6.07 12.69
CA ALA A 305 -1.31 7.27 13.51
C ALA A 305 -0.02 7.82 14.12
N SER A 306 0.97 6.95 14.37
CA SER A 306 2.29 7.34 14.86
C SER A 306 3.43 6.56 14.20
N ARG A 307 4.66 7.03 14.41
CA ARG A 307 5.90 6.37 13.99
C ARG A 307 6.98 6.56 15.04
N THR A 308 7.92 5.63 15.12
CA THR A 308 9.12 5.79 15.94
C THR A 308 10.34 6.00 15.06
N LYS A 309 11.07 7.10 15.27
CA LYS A 309 12.33 7.40 14.57
C LYS A 309 13.43 7.62 15.59
N ARG A 310 14.50 6.81 15.53
CA ARG A 310 15.63 6.86 16.48
C ARG A 310 15.19 6.80 17.95
N GLY A 311 14.23 5.93 18.25
CA GLY A 311 13.66 5.75 19.59
C GLY A 311 12.75 6.90 20.05
N ILE A 312 12.34 7.80 19.16
CA ILE A 312 11.40 8.90 19.46
C ILE A 312 10.10 8.64 18.74
N ALA A 313 9.03 8.43 19.51
CA ALA A 313 7.68 8.38 18.98
C ALA A 313 7.26 9.77 18.49
N GLN A 314 6.62 9.81 17.32
CA GLN A 314 6.07 11.01 16.72
C GLN A 314 4.73 10.69 16.09
N SER A 315 3.74 11.57 16.25
CA SER A 315 2.47 11.48 15.52
C SER A 315 2.69 11.57 14.00
N ASN A 316 1.88 10.90 13.19
CA ASN A 316 1.75 11.20 11.75
C ASN A 316 0.56 12.12 11.48
N ILE A 317 -0.35 12.28 12.45
CA ILE A 317 -1.36 13.34 12.45
C ILE A 317 -0.77 14.59 13.11
N ARG A 318 -0.68 15.68 12.35
CA ARG A 318 0.06 16.89 12.70
C ARG A 318 -0.87 18.10 12.76
N TRP A 319 -0.40 19.20 13.34
CA TRP A 319 -1.09 20.48 13.19
C TRP A 319 -0.87 21.09 11.80
N SER A 320 0.36 21.03 11.30
CA SER A 320 0.77 21.61 10.03
C SER A 320 1.99 20.86 9.47
N CYS A 321 2.17 20.92 8.15
CA CYS A 321 3.31 20.36 7.43
C CYS A 321 3.91 21.39 6.48
N GLY A 322 5.17 21.19 6.06
CA GLY A 322 5.90 22.14 5.20
C GLY A 322 5.56 22.03 3.71
N SER A 323 5.06 20.89 3.27
CA SER A 323 4.63 20.60 1.91
C SER A 323 3.26 19.92 1.93
N VAL A 324 2.51 19.99 0.83
CA VAL A 324 1.17 19.41 0.71
C VAL A 324 1.05 18.71 -0.63
N THR A 325 0.66 17.43 -0.57
CA THR A 325 0.36 16.61 -1.75
C THR A 325 -1.14 16.67 -2.07
N VAL A 326 -1.99 16.48 -1.06
CA VAL A 326 -3.44 16.61 -1.18
C VAL A 326 -3.90 17.80 -0.32
N PRO A 327 -4.41 18.88 -0.95
CA PRO A 327 -4.87 20.05 -0.21
C PRO A 327 -6.15 19.74 0.55
N ARG A 328 -6.36 20.43 1.68
CA ARG A 328 -7.54 20.23 2.55
C ARG A 328 -8.90 20.36 1.87
N HIS A 329 -8.96 20.93 0.67
CA HIS A 329 -10.21 21.08 -0.10
C HIS A 329 -10.64 19.76 -0.76
N HIS A 330 -9.70 18.83 -0.93
CA HIS A 330 -9.89 17.49 -1.47
C HIS A 330 -9.83 16.41 -0.37
N ARG A 331 -10.10 16.78 0.88
CA ARG A 331 -10.19 15.84 1.99
C ARG A 331 -11.47 15.01 1.89
N ASP A 332 -11.35 13.70 2.04
CA ASP A 332 -12.49 12.79 2.02
C ASP A 332 -12.46 11.85 3.24
N ILE A 333 -11.82 10.70 3.14
CA ILE A 333 -11.72 9.74 4.25
C ILE A 333 -10.26 9.54 4.65
N TYR A 334 -9.98 9.56 5.95
CA TYR A 334 -8.71 9.11 6.51
C TYR A 334 -8.89 7.85 7.35
N ALA A 335 -7.95 6.93 7.27
CA ALA A 335 -7.96 5.71 8.08
C ALA A 335 -6.63 5.51 8.79
N THR A 336 -6.68 5.23 10.10
CA THR A 336 -5.54 4.75 10.88
C THR A 336 -5.91 3.44 11.55
N GLU A 337 -4.99 2.90 12.34
CA GLU A 337 -5.22 1.74 13.20
C GLU A 337 -6.27 1.97 14.30
N TYR A 338 -6.75 3.21 14.47
CA TYR A 338 -7.72 3.58 15.51
C TYR A 338 -9.08 4.00 14.95
N GLY A 339 -9.33 3.85 13.66
CA GLY A 339 -10.62 4.08 13.05
C GLY A 339 -10.58 4.94 11.79
N ILE A 340 -11.74 5.51 11.46
CA ILE A 340 -11.98 6.26 10.23
C ILE A 340 -12.43 7.68 10.56
N ALA A 341 -11.82 8.66 9.89
CA ALA A 341 -12.27 10.05 9.90
C ALA A 341 -12.87 10.40 8.54
N ALA A 342 -14.21 10.51 8.48
CA ALA A 342 -14.92 11.08 7.33
C ALA A 342 -14.90 12.61 7.43
N THR A 343 -14.39 13.29 6.42
CA THR A 343 -14.06 14.74 6.46
C THR A 343 -14.64 15.56 5.31
N ARG A 344 -15.12 14.91 4.24
CA ARG A 344 -15.75 15.57 3.10
C ARG A 344 -16.95 16.42 3.53
N GLY A 345 -16.99 17.66 3.05
CA GLY A 345 -18.10 18.59 3.33
C GLY A 345 -18.19 19.10 4.77
N ARG A 346 -17.20 18.82 5.63
CA ARG A 346 -17.26 19.17 7.06
C ARG A 346 -16.57 20.48 7.40
N THR A 347 -17.04 21.12 8.46
CA THR A 347 -16.40 22.31 9.06
C THR A 347 -15.03 21.95 9.65
N ASP A 348 -14.13 22.93 9.74
CA ASP A 348 -12.79 22.72 10.33
C ASP A 348 -12.88 22.08 11.73
N MET A 349 -13.84 22.49 12.57
CA MET A 349 -14.04 21.92 13.91
C MET A 349 -14.36 20.43 13.85
N GLN A 350 -15.29 20.03 12.98
CA GLN A 350 -15.69 18.63 12.80
C GLN A 350 -14.57 17.78 12.20
N VAL A 351 -13.76 18.35 11.31
CA VAL A 351 -12.59 17.67 10.73
C VAL A 351 -11.54 17.45 11.81
N ILE A 352 -11.24 18.46 12.62
CA ILE A 352 -10.27 18.35 13.71
C ILE A 352 -10.73 17.33 14.74
N ASP A 353 -12.00 17.34 15.14
CA ASP A 353 -12.59 16.32 16.02
C ASP A 353 -12.42 14.91 15.44
N ALA A 354 -12.76 14.71 14.17
CA ALA A 354 -12.61 13.41 13.50
C ALA A 354 -11.14 12.95 13.42
N MET A 355 -10.20 13.84 13.06
CA MET A 355 -8.77 13.51 12.98
C MET A 355 -8.16 13.23 14.36
N LEU A 356 -8.61 13.91 15.41
CA LEU A 356 -8.21 13.61 16.80
C LEU A 356 -8.68 12.22 17.22
N ARG A 357 -9.90 11.81 16.83
CA ARG A 357 -10.47 10.49 17.16
C ARG A 357 -9.69 9.31 16.57
N ILE A 358 -8.93 9.54 15.50
CA ILE A 358 -8.07 8.52 14.87
C ILE A 358 -6.57 8.74 15.16
N SER A 359 -6.25 9.68 16.05
CA SER A 359 -4.87 9.93 16.51
C SER A 359 -4.51 9.02 17.69
N ASP A 360 -3.21 8.72 17.84
CA ASP A 360 -2.68 8.04 19.02
C ASP A 360 -2.87 8.90 20.29
N SER A 361 -3.35 8.27 21.37
CA SER A 361 -3.74 8.94 22.61
C SER A 361 -2.59 9.70 23.27
N THR A 362 -1.35 9.28 23.04
CA THR A 362 -0.15 9.97 23.54
C THR A 362 -0.04 11.40 22.99
N PHE A 363 -0.49 11.62 21.76
CA PHE A 363 -0.36 12.92 21.07
C PHE A 363 -1.65 13.75 21.06
N GLN A 364 -2.79 13.15 21.37
CA GLN A 364 -4.10 13.82 21.40
C GLN A 364 -4.12 15.08 22.30
N PRO A 365 -3.54 15.11 23.52
CA PRO A 365 -3.60 16.30 24.39
C PRO A 365 -2.91 17.51 23.76
N ALA A 366 -1.70 17.33 23.22
CA ALA A 366 -0.93 18.41 22.61
C ALA A 366 -1.60 18.93 21.32
N LEU A 367 -2.15 18.02 20.50
CA LEU A 367 -2.90 18.36 19.29
C LEU A 367 -4.18 19.13 19.62
N THR A 368 -4.93 18.67 20.64
CA THR A 368 -6.15 19.33 21.13
C THR A 368 -5.85 20.73 21.66
N ALA A 369 -4.82 20.87 22.50
CA ALA A 369 -4.41 22.16 23.04
C ALA A 369 -4.05 23.16 21.93
N ARG A 370 -3.36 22.68 20.88
CA ARG A 370 -3.01 23.51 19.72
C ARG A 370 -4.23 23.95 18.93
N ALA A 371 -5.21 23.07 18.72
CA ALA A 371 -6.46 23.41 18.05
C ALA A 371 -7.33 24.39 18.86
N LYS A 372 -7.39 24.25 20.19
CA LYS A 372 -8.03 25.22 21.11
C LYS A 372 -7.33 26.57 21.05
N GLY A 373 -6.00 26.60 21.13
CA GLY A 373 -5.22 27.84 21.04
C GLY A 373 -5.42 28.58 19.71
N ALA A 374 -5.61 27.83 18.62
CA ALA A 374 -5.95 28.38 17.31
C ALA A 374 -7.44 28.74 17.14
N ARG A 375 -8.26 28.61 18.20
CA ARG A 375 -9.71 28.86 18.20
C ARG A 375 -10.48 28.04 17.15
N LYS A 376 -9.98 26.84 16.84
CA LYS A 376 -10.62 25.89 15.93
C LYS A 376 -11.44 24.82 16.68
N LEU A 377 -11.24 24.71 17.99
CA LEU A 377 -12.08 23.95 18.91
C LEU A 377 -12.55 24.86 20.05
N PRO A 378 -13.75 24.64 20.61
CA PRO A 378 -14.21 25.28 21.84
C PRO A 378 -13.26 25.06 23.02
N ALA A 379 -13.22 26.01 23.96
CA ALA A 379 -12.36 25.92 25.14
C ALA A 379 -12.69 24.71 26.04
N ASP A 380 -13.97 24.35 26.11
CA ASP A 380 -14.55 23.24 26.85
C ASP A 380 -14.57 21.91 26.05
N TYR A 381 -14.09 21.91 24.80
CA TYR A 381 -14.04 20.68 24.00
C TYR A 381 -13.29 19.56 24.73
N ALA A 382 -13.90 18.38 24.76
CA ALA A 382 -13.31 17.15 25.25
C ALA A 382 -13.45 16.08 24.16
N LEU A 383 -12.39 15.31 23.96
CA LEU A 383 -12.44 14.17 23.05
C LEU A 383 -13.36 13.08 23.68
N PRO A 384 -14.23 12.42 22.90
CA PRO A 384 -15.08 11.36 23.43
C PRO A 384 -14.28 10.23 24.05
N GLY A 385 -14.82 9.64 25.12
CA GLY A 385 -14.12 8.64 25.93
C GLY A 385 -13.62 7.43 25.13
N ASP A 386 -14.40 6.94 24.15
CA ASP A 386 -14.03 5.77 23.34
C ASP A 386 -12.81 6.00 22.43
N ALA A 387 -12.49 7.27 22.12
CA ALA A 387 -11.30 7.63 21.34
C ALA A 387 -10.06 7.96 22.22
N THR A 388 -10.20 8.00 23.55
CA THR A 388 -9.08 8.38 24.44
C THR A 388 -8.11 7.25 24.74
N ASN A 389 -8.47 6.00 24.40
CA ASN A 389 -7.63 4.81 24.61
C ASN A 389 -6.96 4.30 23.31
N ASN A 390 -6.77 5.18 22.33
CA ASN A 390 -6.09 4.86 21.06
C ASN A 390 -4.60 4.58 21.30
N SER A 391 -4.26 3.35 21.66
CA SER A 391 -2.89 2.95 21.99
C SER A 391 -2.48 1.63 21.33
N PRO A 392 -1.18 1.39 21.13
CA PRO A 392 -0.70 0.09 20.63
C PRO A 392 -1.08 -1.09 21.54
N GLN A 393 -1.33 -0.83 22.84
CA GLN A 393 -1.76 -1.85 23.79
C GLN A 393 -3.21 -2.28 23.52
N ALA A 394 -4.12 -1.33 23.27
CA ALA A 394 -5.50 -1.64 22.92
C ALA A 394 -5.59 -2.53 21.67
N LEU A 395 -4.71 -2.32 20.68
CA LEU A 395 -4.65 -3.17 19.49
C LEU A 395 -4.14 -4.57 19.80
N ARG A 396 -3.10 -4.70 20.64
CA ARG A 396 -2.60 -6.02 21.06
C ARG A 396 -3.68 -6.85 21.72
N GLU A 397 -4.46 -6.25 22.62
CA GLU A 397 -5.56 -6.92 23.32
C GLU A 397 -6.59 -7.54 22.37
N VAL A 398 -6.86 -6.91 21.22
CA VAL A 398 -7.76 -7.47 20.19
C VAL A 398 -7.11 -8.65 19.45
N PHE A 399 -5.91 -8.45 18.91
CA PHE A 399 -5.29 -9.42 17.99
C PHE A 399 -4.54 -10.58 18.67
N GLU A 400 -4.20 -10.47 19.96
CA GLU A 400 -3.47 -11.50 20.70
C GLU A 400 -4.39 -12.48 21.45
N SER A 401 -5.71 -12.34 21.31
CA SER A 401 -6.64 -13.38 21.76
C SER A 401 -6.34 -14.71 21.05
N ALA A 402 -6.34 -15.82 21.81
CA ALA A 402 -5.93 -17.13 21.33
C ALA A 402 -6.69 -17.58 20.08
N ASP A 403 -7.96 -17.21 19.98
CA ASP A 403 -8.86 -17.58 18.89
C ASP A 403 -8.60 -16.78 17.59
N LEU A 404 -7.99 -15.60 17.69
CA LEU A 404 -7.77 -14.70 16.56
C LEU A 404 -6.33 -14.73 16.00
N LYS A 405 -5.36 -15.17 16.80
CA LYS A 405 -3.92 -15.13 16.43
C LYS A 405 -3.63 -15.81 15.08
N GLY A 406 -4.33 -16.91 14.76
CA GLY A 406 -4.16 -17.66 13.51
C GLY A 406 -4.62 -16.92 12.24
N TYR A 407 -5.51 -15.93 12.38
CA TYR A 407 -6.07 -15.19 11.24
C TYR A 407 -5.18 -14.04 10.76
N PHE A 408 -4.14 -13.65 11.51
CA PHE A 408 -3.33 -12.46 11.22
C PHE A 408 -1.84 -12.80 11.15
N PRO A 409 -1.37 -13.50 10.11
CA PRO A 409 0.05 -13.85 9.95
C PRO A 409 0.91 -12.62 9.66
N ASP A 410 2.22 -12.70 9.85
CA ASP A 410 3.12 -11.56 9.58
C ASP A 410 3.29 -11.26 8.08
N TYR A 411 3.09 -12.26 7.22
CA TYR A 411 3.24 -12.16 5.76
C TYR A 411 2.04 -12.83 5.06
N PRO A 412 0.84 -12.22 5.08
CA PRO A 412 -0.40 -12.84 4.58
C PRO A 412 -0.37 -13.15 3.08
N LEU A 413 0.45 -12.44 2.32
CA LEU A 413 0.61 -12.63 0.87
C LEU A 413 1.82 -13.51 0.51
N GLY A 414 2.47 -14.10 1.51
CA GLY A 414 3.74 -14.81 1.35
C GLY A 414 4.95 -13.88 1.39
N THR A 415 6.14 -14.48 1.39
CA THR A 415 7.41 -13.77 1.35
C THR A 415 8.52 -14.66 0.81
N VAL A 416 9.54 -14.05 0.22
CA VAL A 416 10.77 -14.75 -0.21
C VAL A 416 11.77 -14.94 0.94
N LEU A 417 11.49 -14.34 2.11
CA LEU A 417 12.34 -14.42 3.28
C LEU A 417 12.29 -15.82 3.90
N SER A 418 13.45 -16.36 4.26
CA SER A 418 13.52 -17.63 4.98
C SER A 418 12.88 -17.54 6.37
N ALA A 419 12.51 -18.66 6.99
CA ALA A 419 11.93 -18.66 8.33
C ALA A 419 12.86 -17.99 9.36
N GLU A 420 14.17 -18.17 9.20
CA GLU A 420 15.20 -17.55 10.03
C GLU A 420 15.25 -16.02 9.81
N GLU A 421 15.14 -15.56 8.57
CA GLU A 421 15.12 -14.13 8.25
C GLU A 421 13.88 -13.45 8.81
N GLN A 422 12.72 -14.11 8.72
CA GLN A 422 11.47 -13.62 9.32
C GLN A 422 11.57 -13.47 10.85
N GLN A 423 12.25 -14.41 11.53
CA GLN A 423 12.50 -14.31 12.98
C GLN A 423 13.52 -13.21 13.33
N LEU A 424 14.52 -12.99 12.48
CA LEU A 424 15.57 -12.00 12.72
C LEU A 424 15.12 -10.56 12.53
N ILE A 425 14.27 -10.27 11.56
CA ILE A 425 13.88 -8.90 11.20
C ILE A 425 13.31 -8.12 12.40
N PRO A 426 12.31 -8.62 13.14
CA PRO A 426 11.79 -7.93 14.32
C PRO A 426 12.87 -7.64 15.37
N ALA A 427 13.76 -8.60 15.62
CA ALA A 427 14.86 -8.46 16.57
C ALA A 427 15.87 -7.38 16.13
N LEU A 428 16.19 -7.32 14.83
CA LEU A 428 17.08 -6.30 14.26
C LEU A 428 16.45 -4.90 14.32
N GLU A 429 15.15 -4.78 14.01
CA GLU A 429 14.41 -3.52 14.13
C GLU A 429 14.32 -3.05 15.59
N TRP A 430 14.11 -3.98 16.52
CA TRP A 430 14.12 -3.71 17.96
C TRP A 430 15.49 -3.20 18.39
N LEU A 431 16.59 -3.84 17.96
CA LEU A 431 17.95 -3.39 18.26
C LEU A 431 18.23 -2.02 17.66
N GLN A 432 17.88 -1.79 16.40
CA GLN A 432 18.06 -0.50 15.75
C GLN A 432 17.35 0.61 16.53
N SER A 433 16.13 0.34 17.00
CA SER A 433 15.34 1.29 17.80
C SER A 433 15.89 1.51 19.20
N ASN A 434 16.32 0.44 19.87
CA ASN A 434 16.75 0.47 21.27
C ASN A 434 18.24 0.74 21.46
N THR A 435 19.03 0.77 20.39
CA THR A 435 20.45 1.17 20.42
C THR A 435 20.72 2.50 19.71
N ALA A 436 19.66 3.20 19.27
CA ALA A 436 19.77 4.47 18.55
C ALA A 436 20.40 5.61 19.37
N ARG A 437 20.36 5.54 20.71
CA ARG A 437 20.92 6.54 21.63
C ARG A 437 21.98 5.91 22.51
N THR A 438 22.96 6.70 22.97
CA THR A 438 24.03 6.21 23.85
C THR A 438 23.49 5.58 25.14
N SER A 439 22.51 6.22 25.79
CA SER A 439 21.89 5.71 27.02
C SER A 439 21.09 4.42 26.79
N SER A 440 20.32 4.35 25.71
CA SER A 440 19.53 3.16 25.38
C SER A 440 20.43 1.99 24.95
N LYS A 441 21.52 2.28 24.23
CA LYS A 441 22.55 1.32 23.85
C LYS A 441 23.24 0.71 25.07
N LEU A 442 23.63 1.54 26.05
CA LEU A 442 24.22 1.06 27.31
C LEU A 442 23.23 0.18 28.09
N ARG A 443 21.96 0.58 28.17
CA ARG A 443 20.91 -0.21 28.82
C ARG A 443 20.68 -1.55 28.12
N ALA A 444 20.58 -1.57 26.80
CA ALA A 444 20.40 -2.78 26.02
C ALA A 444 21.60 -3.73 26.18
N LEU A 445 22.82 -3.19 26.16
CA LEU A 445 24.04 -3.96 26.40
C LEU A 445 24.07 -4.56 27.81
N PHE A 446 23.83 -3.74 28.83
CA PHE A 446 23.77 -4.21 30.22
C PHE A 446 22.73 -5.32 30.38
N SER A 447 21.51 -5.10 29.89
CA SER A 447 20.42 -6.07 29.99
C SER A 447 20.73 -7.37 29.26
N ALA A 448 21.31 -7.31 28.05
CA ALA A 448 21.71 -8.49 27.31
C ALA A 448 22.82 -9.27 28.05
N MET A 449 23.75 -8.58 28.71
CA MET A 449 24.84 -9.20 29.47
C MET A 449 24.36 -9.84 30.77
N THR A 450 23.38 -9.26 31.45
CA THR A 450 22.84 -9.78 32.72
C THR A 450 21.75 -10.84 32.54
N THR A 451 21.07 -10.86 31.40
CA THR A 451 20.05 -11.89 31.12
C THR A 451 20.71 -13.26 30.94
N THR A 452 20.27 -14.23 31.74
CA THR A 452 20.63 -15.65 31.63
C THR A 452 19.55 -16.41 30.86
N GLY A 453 19.84 -17.61 30.36
CA GLY A 453 18.84 -18.45 29.69
C GLY A 453 18.36 -17.93 28.32
N LEU A 454 19.14 -17.10 27.65
CA LEU A 454 18.81 -16.64 26.29
C LEU A 454 18.65 -17.85 25.34
N PRO A 455 17.65 -17.87 24.44
CA PRO A 455 17.41 -18.98 23.54
C PRO A 455 18.61 -19.23 22.62
N ASN A 456 18.92 -20.50 22.37
CA ASN A 456 19.82 -20.94 21.30
C ASN A 456 18.99 -21.04 20.01
N ASN A 457 18.71 -19.91 19.38
CA ASN A 457 18.17 -19.92 18.03
C ASN A 457 19.34 -20.04 17.04
N ASP A 458 19.94 -21.23 16.98
CA ASP A 458 21.23 -21.45 16.30
C ASP A 458 21.11 -21.21 14.79
N ALA A 459 19.97 -21.50 14.16
CA ALA A 459 19.73 -21.23 12.74
C ALA A 459 19.70 -19.73 12.41
N ALA A 460 18.98 -18.92 13.21
CA ALA A 460 18.96 -17.46 13.05
C ALA A 460 20.34 -16.82 13.32
N ILE A 461 21.05 -17.32 14.33
CA ILE A 461 22.41 -16.84 14.65
C ILE A 461 23.42 -17.26 13.57
N ASP A 462 23.25 -18.43 12.95
CA ASP A 462 24.09 -18.92 11.85
C ASP A 462 23.88 -18.15 10.57
N ARG A 463 22.62 -17.77 10.27
CA ARG A 463 22.29 -16.93 9.11
C ARG A 463 23.04 -15.59 9.12
N LEU A 464 23.38 -15.08 10.31
CA LEU A 464 24.18 -13.87 10.51
C LEU A 464 25.70 -14.11 10.60
N GLY A 465 26.15 -15.36 10.48
CA GLY A 465 27.55 -15.74 10.62
C GLY A 465 28.08 -15.60 12.04
N LEU A 466 27.23 -15.75 13.05
CA LEU A 466 27.54 -15.51 14.47
C LEU A 466 27.57 -16.79 15.33
N SER A 467 27.51 -17.97 14.72
CA SER A 467 27.56 -19.27 15.42
C SER A 467 28.86 -19.49 16.18
N ASN A 468 29.99 -19.14 15.56
CA ASN A 468 31.31 -19.20 16.17
C ASN A 468 32.01 -17.82 16.13
N PRO A 469 31.62 -16.89 17.01
CA PRO A 469 32.10 -15.51 16.93
C PRO A 469 33.57 -15.39 17.36
N SER A 470 34.44 -15.07 16.40
CA SER A 470 35.82 -14.68 16.66
C SER A 470 35.89 -13.24 17.20
N GLY A 471 36.42 -13.09 18.42
CA GLY A 471 36.61 -11.79 19.07
C GLY A 471 35.46 -11.30 19.95
N LEU A 472 35.77 -10.37 20.86
CA LEU A 472 34.84 -9.82 21.86
C LEU A 472 33.63 -9.11 21.22
N GLY A 473 33.85 -8.35 20.14
CA GLY A 473 32.78 -7.61 19.45
C GLY A 473 31.68 -8.51 18.89
N LYS A 474 32.05 -9.59 18.20
CA LYS A 474 31.08 -10.56 17.65
C LYS A 474 30.34 -11.34 18.75
N ARG A 475 31.01 -11.64 19.87
CA ARG A 475 30.38 -12.28 21.04
C ARG A 475 29.32 -11.37 21.67
N VAL A 476 29.62 -10.08 21.81
CA VAL A 476 28.65 -9.07 22.29
C VAL A 476 27.47 -8.94 21.33
N LEU A 477 27.73 -8.84 20.02
CA LEU A 477 26.68 -8.76 19.01
C LEU A 477 25.76 -9.99 19.03
N ARG A 478 26.32 -11.20 19.07
CA ARG A 478 25.54 -12.45 19.21
C ARG A 478 24.64 -12.39 20.43
N ARG A 479 25.15 -11.94 21.58
CA ARG A 479 24.37 -11.86 22.82
C ARG A 479 23.26 -10.82 22.73
N LEU A 480 23.53 -9.66 22.13
CA LEU A 480 22.53 -8.62 21.86
C LEU A 480 21.39 -9.13 20.96
N ILE A 481 21.72 -9.88 19.91
CA ILE A 481 20.72 -10.45 18.99
C ILE A 481 19.86 -11.50 19.68
N ARG A 482 20.47 -12.40 20.46
CA ARG A 482 19.72 -13.37 21.28
C ARG A 482 18.79 -12.69 22.28
N TYR A 483 19.24 -11.60 22.90
CA TYR A 483 18.41 -10.80 23.79
C TYR A 483 17.29 -10.05 23.05
N ALA A 484 17.52 -9.63 21.81
CA ALA A 484 16.48 -8.99 21.01
C ALA A 484 15.40 -9.98 20.54
N LEU A 485 15.80 -11.21 20.20
CA LEU A 485 14.87 -12.30 19.86
C LEU A 485 13.88 -12.54 21.01
N THR A 486 14.33 -12.62 22.27
CA THR A 486 13.40 -12.79 23.42
C THR A 486 12.48 -11.60 23.67
N ARG A 487 12.75 -10.45 23.07
CA ARG A 487 11.90 -9.25 23.18
C ARG A 487 10.89 -9.13 22.04
N THR A 488 11.00 -9.99 21.04
CA THR A 488 10.24 -9.91 19.79
C THR A 488 9.53 -11.21 19.40
N GLU A 489 9.69 -12.27 20.20
CA GLU A 489 8.90 -13.51 20.15
C GLU A 489 7.44 -13.34 20.57
#